data_AF-A0A0K0XSH4-F1
#
_entry.id   AF-A0A0K0XSH4-F1
#
_cell.length_a   1.000
_cell.length_b   1.000
_cell.length_c   1.000
_cell.angle_alpha   90.00
_cell.angle_beta   90.00
_cell.angle_gamma   90.00
#
_symmetry.space_group_name_H-M   'P 1'
#
loop_
_entity.id
_entity.type
_entity.pdbx_description
1 polymer ?
#
loop_
_entity_poly.entity_id
_entity_poly.type
_entity_poly.pdbx_seq_one_letter_code
_entity_poly.pdbx_strand_id
1 'polypeptide(L)' 'MGLEMTGLFGLGALGVSLLSVIWLIVVIWAIIKTAQSHAGGVSKFLWILILILFPVLGLIFWLLLGPKR' A
#
# COMPACT_ATOMS: atom_id res chain seq x y z
N MET A 1 40.21 -13.58 1.80
CA MET A 1 38.91 -14.19 2.19
C MET A 1 38.26 -13.27 3.22
N GLY A 2 37.39 -12.35 2.81
CA GLY A 2 36.70 -11.46 3.78
C GLY A 2 36.27 -10.06 3.33
N LEU A 3 36.41 -9.65 2.06
CA LEU A 3 36.01 -8.29 1.64
C LEU A 3 35.09 -8.23 0.40
N GLU A 4 34.67 -9.37 -0.17
CA GLU A 4 33.82 -9.39 -1.38
C GLU A 4 32.34 -9.72 -1.08
N MET A 5 32.02 -10.18 0.14
CA MET A 5 30.67 -10.65 0.50
C MET A 5 29.82 -9.59 1.22
N THR A 6 30.38 -8.44 1.58
CA THR A 6 29.66 -7.30 2.19
C THR A 6 29.12 -6.30 1.16
N GLY A 7 29.61 -6.31 -0.08
CA GLY A 7 29.09 -5.47 -1.18
C GLY A 7 27.79 -5.98 -1.80
N LEU A 8 27.57 -7.30 -1.77
CA LEU A 8 26.34 -7.93 -2.28
C LEU A 8 25.17 -7.88 -1.28
N PHE A 9 25.44 -7.83 0.02
CA PHE A 9 24.42 -7.62 1.06
C PHE A 9 24.12 -6.14 1.35
N GLY A 10 24.96 -5.20 0.89
CA GLY A 10 24.75 -3.76 1.07
C GLY A 10 24.09 -3.05 -0.12
N LEU A 11 24.18 -3.60 -1.34
CA LEU A 11 23.64 -2.98 -2.55
C LEU A 11 22.35 -3.66 -3.06
N GLY A 12 22.08 -4.91 -2.66
CA GLY A 12 20.81 -5.59 -2.95
C GLY A 12 19.64 -5.12 -2.07
N ALA A 13 19.94 -4.51 -0.92
CA ALA A 13 18.96 -3.96 0.03
C ALA A 13 18.53 -2.51 -0.29
N LEU A 14 19.18 -1.87 -1.26
CA LEU A 14 18.77 -0.55 -1.77
C LEU A 14 17.59 -0.67 -2.76
N GLY A 15 16.85 -1.78 -2.70
CA GLY A 15 15.70 -2.15 -3.52
C GLY A 15 14.46 -1.29 -3.29
N VAL A 16 14.64 0.02 -3.11
CA VAL A 16 13.56 0.98 -3.32
C VAL A 16 13.44 1.20 -4.82
N SER A 17 13.03 0.15 -5.54
CA SER A 17 12.59 0.27 -6.92
C SER A 17 11.46 1.31 -6.95
N LEU A 18 11.45 2.19 -7.95
CA LEU A 18 10.41 3.23 -8.14
C LEU A 18 8.98 2.68 -7.92
N LEU A 19 8.77 1.40 -8.26
CA LEU A 19 7.55 0.66 -8.04
C LEU A 19 7.07 0.65 -6.56
N SER A 20 7.97 0.48 -5.60
CA SER A 20 7.66 0.44 -4.15
C SER A 20 7.24 1.82 -3.63
N VAL A 21 7.86 2.89 -4.16
CA VAL A 21 7.50 4.28 -3.80
C VAL A 21 6.12 4.63 -4.33
N ILE A 22 5.85 4.29 -5.60
CA ILE A 22 4.53 4.49 -6.23
C ILE A 22 3.46 3.71 -5.47
N TRP A 23 3.74 2.47 -5.08
CA TRP A 23 2.81 1.63 -4.33
C TRP A 23 2.38 2.28 -3.00
N LEU A 24 3.34 2.80 -2.23
CA LEU A 24 3.07 3.50 -0.97
C LEU A 24 2.17 4.72 -1.16
N ILE A 25 2.44 5.53 -2.19
CA ILE A 25 1.63 6.71 -2.50
C ILE A 25 0.19 6.31 -2.82
N VAL A 26 0.01 5.24 -3.62
CA VAL A 26 -1.30 4.73 -4.02
C VAL A 26 -2.09 4.20 -2.83
N VAL A 27 -1.45 3.46 -1.92
CA VAL A 27 -2.10 2.97 -0.68
C VAL A 27 -2.54 4.13 0.22
N ILE A 28 -1.67 5.11 0.45
CA ILE A 28 -2.00 6.29 1.27
C ILE A 28 -3.17 7.05 0.65
N TRP A 29 -3.15 7.25 -0.67
CA TRP A 29 -4.22 7.92 -1.38
C TRP A 29 -5.57 7.20 -1.25
N ALA A 30 -5.58 5.87 -1.37
CA ALA A 30 -6.79 5.06 -1.20
C ALA A 30 -7.37 5.19 0.22
N ILE A 31 -6.51 5.20 1.26
CA ILE A 31 -6.93 5.39 2.65
C ILE A 31 -7.53 6.78 2.85
N ILE A 32 -6.87 7.83 2.37
CA ILE A 32 -7.36 9.22 2.49
C ILE A 32 -8.73 9.36 1.80
N LYS A 33 -8.89 8.80 0.59
CA LYS A 33 -10.15 8.84 -0.15
C LYS A 33 -11.27 8.06 0.56
N THR A 34 -10.95 6.92 1.17
CA THR A 34 -11.89 6.14 2.00
C THR A 34 -12.34 6.94 3.22
N ALA A 35 -11.39 7.55 3.93
CA ALA A 35 -11.65 8.35 5.13
C ALA A 35 -12.52 9.59 4.82
N GLN A 36 -12.28 10.23 3.67
CA GLN A 36 -13.04 11.41 3.19
C GLN A 36 -14.40 11.07 2.53
N SER A 37 -14.77 9.80 2.38
CA SER A 37 -16.05 9.44 1.76
C SER A 37 -17.26 9.77 2.66
N HIS A 38 -18.45 9.96 2.09
CA HIS A 38 -19.70 10.11 2.86
C HIS A 38 -20.29 8.76 3.32
N ALA A 39 -19.57 7.65 3.10
CA ALA A 39 -20.03 6.33 3.55
C ALA A 39 -20.17 6.28 5.08
N GLY A 40 -21.20 5.59 5.57
CA GLY A 40 -21.43 5.41 7.00
C GLY A 40 -20.19 4.84 7.72
N GLY A 41 -20.00 5.20 8.99
CA GLY A 41 -18.77 4.89 9.75
C GLY A 41 -18.35 3.41 9.71
N VAL A 42 -19.31 2.49 9.75
CA VAL A 42 -19.05 1.04 9.66
C VAL A 42 -18.48 0.63 8.29
N SER A 43 -18.99 1.23 7.22
CA SER A 43 -18.53 0.94 5.85
C SER A 43 -17.09 1.41 5.65
N LYS A 44 -16.72 2.58 6.18
CA LYS A 44 -15.31 3.04 6.19
C LYS A 44 -14.39 2.07 6.90
N PHE A 45 -14.82 1.57 8.05
CA PHE A 45 -14.02 0.68 8.88
C PHE A 45 -13.75 -0.67 8.18
N LEU A 46 -14.76 -1.25 7.54
CA LEU A 46 -14.64 -2.46 6.73
C LEU A 46 -13.64 -2.27 5.57
N TRP A 47 -13.71 -1.15 4.86
CA TRP A 47 -12.81 -0.86 3.75
C TRP A 47 -11.35 -0.68 4.18
N ILE A 48 -11.12 0.01 5.29
CA ILE A 48 -9.78 0.16 5.87
C ILE A 48 -9.23 -1.20 6.30
N LEU A 49 -10.05 -2.05 6.91
CA LEU A 49 -9.65 -3.39 7.35
C LEU A 49 -9.25 -4.28 6.16
N ILE A 50 -10.00 -4.22 5.05
CA ILE A 50 -9.69 -4.93 3.80
C ILE A 50 -8.38 -4.43 3.17
N LEU A 51 -8.17 -3.11 3.13
CA LEU A 51 -6.93 -2.50 2.61
C LEU A 51 -5.70 -2.91 3.43
N ILE A 52 -5.83 -3.10 4.74
CA ILE A 52 -4.73 -3.52 5.63
C ILE A 52 -4.46 -5.03 5.53
N LEU A 53 -5.51 -5.86 5.58
CA LEU A 53 -5.38 -7.32 5.50
C LEU A 53 -4.84 -7.76 4.14
N PHE A 54 -5.31 -7.11 3.08
CA PHE A 54 -4.95 -7.45 1.71
C PHE A 54 -4.55 -6.18 0.96
N PRO A 55 -3.29 -5.73 1.05
CA PRO A 55 -2.86 -4.46 0.44
C PRO A 55 -3.02 -4.45 -1.08
N VAL A 56 -2.73 -5.57 -1.76
CA VAL A 56 -2.85 -5.66 -3.22
C VAL A 56 -4.30 -5.86 -3.66
N LEU A 57 -4.94 -6.92 -3.16
CA LEU A 57 -6.32 -7.26 -3.55
C LEU A 57 -7.32 -6.23 -3.01
N GLY A 58 -7.14 -5.76 -1.78
CA GLY A 58 -7.98 -4.73 -1.18
C GLY A 58 -7.90 -3.41 -1.94
N LEU A 59 -6.74 -3.03 -2.49
CA LEU A 59 -6.62 -1.85 -3.33
C LEU A 59 -7.33 -2.03 -4.68
N ILE A 60 -7.27 -3.23 -5.28
CA ILE A 60 -8.02 -3.58 -6.49
C ILE A 60 -9.53 -3.53 -6.23
N PHE A 61 -10.02 -4.14 -5.15
CA PHE A 61 -11.43 -4.09 -4.77
C PHE A 61 -11.88 -2.67 -4.44
N TRP A 62 -11.03 -1.89 -3.77
CA TRP A 62 -11.31 -0.49 -3.46
C TRP A 62 -11.38 0.37 -4.73
N LEU A 63 -10.59 0.03 -5.76
CA LEU A 63 -10.72 0.68 -7.06
C LEU A 63 -12.05 0.38 -7.76
N LEU A 64 -12.65 -0.78 -7.54
CA LEU A 64 -13.91 -1.18 -8.19
C LEU A 64 -15.16 -0.79 -7.39
N LEU A 65 -15.13 -1.01 -6.07
CA LEU A 65 -16.29 -0.95 -5.16
C LEU A 65 -16.04 -0.01 -3.97
N GLY A 66 -14.85 0.57 -3.87
CA GLY A 66 -14.47 1.42 -2.75
C GLY A 66 -15.33 2.68 -2.68
N PRO A 67 -15.58 3.21 -1.46
CA PRO A 67 -16.39 4.39 -1.25
C PRO A 67 -15.57 5.61 -1.71
N LYS A 68 -15.65 5.92 -3.00
CA LYS A 68 -14.82 6.90 -3.69
C LYS A 68 -15.51 8.26 -3.77
N ARG A 69 -15.73 8.90 -2.61
CA ARG A 69 -16.69 10.01 -2.51
C ARG A 69 -18.10 9.58 -2.90
#